data_AF-A0A182HFL6-F1
#
_entry.id   AF-A0A182HFL6-F1
#
_cell.length_a   1.000
_cell.length_b   1.000
_cell.length_c   1.000
_cell.angle_alpha   90.00
_cell.angle_beta   90.00
_cell.angle_gamma   90.00
#
_symmetry.space_group_name_H-M   'P 1'
#
loop_
_entity.id
_entity.type
_entity.pdbx_description
1 polymer ?
#
loop_
_entity_poly.entity_id
_entity_poly.type
_entity_poly.pdbx_seq_one_letter_code
_entity_poly.pdbx_strand_id
1 'polypeptide(L)'
;RTAAETDAGLKSEAPRVGLQINASKTKYTQEKGSSDITPDTVPWMTIDDDILEEVSSFVYLGSQVTGDSDTSLEIRGDIFAGNRTFCSLRELRTLSGFERKVLHTIFGGVRDANGAWRTWLNDEQYELLGDPPIGILVKIGRLRWLGHIARRPVSYPAREVFEKGNRKGPNRHAEEKGAASTEA
;
A
#
# COMPACT_ATOMS: atom_id res chain seq x y z
N ARG A 1 15.39 22.71 17.73
CA ARG A 1 14.82 21.98 18.88
C ARG A 1 15.50 20.63 18.92
N THR A 2 16.04 20.25 20.07
CA THR A 2 16.68 18.94 20.24
C THR A 2 15.61 17.86 20.45
N ALA A 3 15.96 16.59 20.23
CA ALA A 3 15.06 15.47 20.49
C ALA A 3 14.61 15.43 21.97
N ALA A 4 15.54 15.73 22.88
CA ALA A 4 15.27 15.80 24.33
C ALA A 4 14.27 16.92 24.70
N GLU A 5 14.43 18.12 24.15
CA GLU A 5 13.47 19.23 24.37
C GLU A 5 12.06 18.87 23.90
N THR A 6 11.97 18.14 22.78
CA THR A 6 10.70 17.74 22.19
C THR A 6 10.03 16.66 23.03
N ASP A 7 10.78 15.67 23.49
CA ASP A 7 10.29 14.59 24.38
C ASP A 7 9.79 15.15 25.72
N ALA A 8 10.55 16.05 26.35
CA ALA A 8 10.16 16.71 27.60
C ALA A 8 8.86 17.53 27.45
N GLY A 9 8.74 18.26 26.34
CA GLY A 9 7.50 18.98 26.02
C GLY A 9 6.31 18.03 25.88
N LEU A 10 6.48 16.91 25.18
CA LEU A 10 5.45 15.90 25.00
C LEU A 10 5.06 15.23 26.33
N LYS A 11 6.01 14.91 27.20
CA LYS A 11 5.77 14.34 28.54
C LYS A 11 4.98 15.29 29.46
N SER A 12 5.20 16.59 29.35
CA SER A 12 4.47 17.58 30.14
C SER A 12 3.02 17.82 29.63
N GLU A 13 2.80 17.74 28.32
CA GLU A 13 1.50 18.03 27.71
C GLU A 13 0.57 16.81 27.60
N ALA A 14 1.11 15.60 27.37
CA ALA A 14 0.31 14.39 27.21
C ALA A 14 -0.65 14.10 28.39
N PRO A 15 -0.23 14.26 29.67
CA PRO A 15 -1.13 14.06 30.81
C PRO A 15 -2.32 15.03 30.85
N ARG A 16 -2.15 16.25 30.30
CA ARG A 16 -3.21 17.28 30.28
C ARG A 16 -4.39 16.87 29.40
N VAL A 17 -4.16 15.99 28.43
CA VAL A 17 -5.17 15.41 27.55
C VAL A 17 -5.49 13.95 27.88
N GLY A 18 -5.00 13.44 29.02
CA GLY A 18 -5.23 12.06 29.46
C GLY A 18 -4.44 11.00 28.70
N LEU A 19 -3.32 11.38 28.07
CA LEU A 19 -2.41 10.46 27.37
C LEU A 19 -1.13 10.22 28.18
N GLN A 20 -0.55 9.03 28.02
CA GLN A 20 0.74 8.67 28.62
C GLN A 20 1.68 8.15 27.54
N ILE A 21 2.91 8.65 27.53
CA ILE A 21 3.95 8.22 26.59
C ILE A 21 4.48 6.87 27.03
N ASN A 22 4.64 5.97 26.06
CA ASN A 22 5.19 4.65 26.30
C ASN A 22 6.65 4.62 25.83
N ALA A 23 7.57 4.79 26.78
CA ALA A 23 9.00 4.87 26.50
C ALA A 23 9.56 3.63 25.77
N SER A 24 9.06 2.42 26.08
CA SER A 24 9.55 1.20 25.41
C SER A 24 9.13 1.08 23.95
N LYS A 25 8.07 1.77 23.54
CA LYS A 25 7.66 1.89 22.13
C LYS A 25 8.27 3.10 21.43
N THR A 26 8.72 4.10 22.18
CA THR A 26 9.38 5.29 21.62
C THR A 26 10.79 4.93 21.16
N LYS A 27 11.10 5.27 19.91
CA LYS A 27 12.41 5.09 19.28
C LYS A 27 12.75 6.39 18.57
N TYR A 28 14.04 6.65 18.37
CA TYR A 28 14.48 7.83 17.65
C TYR A 28 15.36 7.45 16.47
N THR A 29 15.38 8.31 15.46
CA THR A 29 16.30 8.22 14.33
C THR A 29 17.11 9.49 14.29
N GLN A 30 18.43 9.35 14.14
CA GLN A 30 19.33 10.47 14.00
C GLN A 30 19.63 10.71 12.52
N GLU A 31 19.50 11.97 12.08
CA GLU A 31 19.94 12.35 10.74
C GLU A 31 21.47 12.37 10.71
N LYS A 32 22.08 11.60 9.81
CA LYS A 32 23.55 11.58 9.62
C LYS A 32 23.91 12.47 8.44
N GLY A 33 24.65 13.55 8.68
CA GLY A 33 25.19 14.39 7.62
C GLY A 33 26.31 13.68 6.85
N SER A 34 26.54 14.06 5.58
CA SER A 34 27.58 13.47 4.72
C SER A 34 29.01 13.62 5.23
N SER A 35 29.23 14.45 6.26
CA SER A 35 30.54 14.79 6.81
C SER A 35 30.72 14.33 8.27
N ASP A 36 29.69 13.74 8.88
CA ASP A 36 29.74 13.28 10.26
C ASP A 36 30.24 11.82 10.30
N ILE A 37 31.57 11.67 10.29
CA ILE A 37 32.23 10.45 10.75
C ILE A 37 32.24 10.52 12.28
N THR A 38 31.08 10.30 12.90
CA THR A 38 31.04 10.10 14.35
C THR A 38 31.36 8.63 14.65
N PRO A 39 32.26 8.35 15.61
CA PRO A 39 32.55 6.97 16.02
C PRO A 39 31.27 6.35 16.57
N ASP A 40 30.99 5.10 16.16
CA ASP A 40 29.92 4.22 16.62
C ASP A 40 29.12 4.76 17.81
N THR A 41 28.10 5.55 17.51
CA THR A 41 27.17 6.08 18.51
C THR A 41 26.55 4.89 19.23
N VAL A 42 26.47 4.98 20.56
CA VAL A 42 25.74 3.99 21.36
C VAL A 42 24.29 3.89 20.82
N PRO A 43 23.75 2.68 20.58
CA PRO A 43 22.46 2.49 19.88
C PRO A 43 21.24 2.85 20.76
N TRP A 44 21.45 3.67 21.77
CA TRP A 44 20.46 4.14 22.71
C TRP A 44 20.87 5.50 23.28
N MET A 45 19.89 6.31 23.62
CA MET A 45 20.07 7.60 24.28
C MET A 45 19.17 7.66 25.52
N THR A 46 19.74 8.12 26.62
CA THR A 46 18.96 8.43 27.82
C THR A 46 18.36 9.83 27.66
N ILE A 47 17.03 9.92 27.67
CA ILE A 47 16.30 11.18 27.71
C ILE A 47 15.52 11.21 29.03
N ASP A 48 15.92 12.11 29.92
CA ASP A 48 15.50 12.15 31.33
C ASP A 48 15.78 10.81 32.04
N ASP A 49 14.73 10.06 32.39
CA ASP A 49 14.79 8.74 33.05
C ASP A 49 14.52 7.57 32.09
N ASP A 50 14.23 7.83 30.82
CA ASP A 50 13.89 6.83 29.82
C ASP A 50 15.07 6.52 28.90
N ILE A 51 15.26 5.24 28.58
CA ILE A 51 16.23 4.78 27.59
C ILE A 51 15.50 4.57 26.28
N LEU A 52 15.85 5.37 25.26
CA LEU A 52 15.29 5.26 23.92
C LEU A 52 16.26 4.54 23.00
N GLU A 53 15.75 3.64 22.17
CA GLU A 53 16.51 2.93 21.15
C GLU A 53 16.73 3.82 19.91
N GLU A 54 17.95 3.85 19.40
CA GLU A 54 18.28 4.43 18.09
C GLU A 54 17.91 3.44 16.98
N VAL A 55 17.16 3.89 15.98
CA VAL A 55 16.88 3.13 14.76
C VAL A 55 17.36 3.87 13.53
N SER A 56 18.01 3.14 12.63
CA SER A 56 18.50 3.68 11.35
C SER A 56 17.36 3.97 10.36
N SER A 57 16.27 3.23 10.46
CA SER A 57 15.07 3.43 9.66
C SER A 57 13.83 2.90 10.38
N PHE A 58 12.67 3.50 10.12
CA PHE A 58 11.40 3.00 10.60
C PHE A 58 10.25 3.38 9.66
N VAL A 59 9.14 2.66 9.76
CA VAL A 59 7.94 2.95 8.98
C VAL A 59 7.07 3.93 9.75
N TYR A 60 6.75 5.06 9.13
CA TYR A 60 5.83 6.05 9.66
C TYR A 60 4.66 6.27 8.71
N LEU A 61 3.46 5.91 9.16
CA LEU A 61 2.22 6.03 8.38
C LEU A 61 2.27 5.36 6.98
N GLY A 62 3.13 4.36 6.83
CA GLY A 62 3.34 3.62 5.58
C GLY A 62 4.53 4.09 4.74
N SER A 63 5.15 5.23 5.06
CA SER A 63 6.38 5.69 4.42
C SER A 63 7.61 5.23 5.20
N GLN A 64 8.67 4.86 4.48
CA GLN A 64 9.94 4.50 5.08
C GLN A 64 10.72 5.78 5.39
N VAL A 65 10.98 6.03 6.67
CA VAL A 65 11.84 7.13 7.13
C VAL A 65 13.21 6.55 7.44
N THR A 66 14.27 7.17 6.92
CA THR A 66 15.66 6.73 7.08
C THR A 66 16.52 7.91 7.54
N GLY A 67 17.48 7.68 8.44
CA GLY A 67 18.36 8.73 8.97
C GLY A 67 19.32 9.36 7.97
N ASP A 68 19.59 8.71 6.84
CA ASP A 68 20.40 9.24 5.74
C ASP A 68 19.54 9.90 4.64
N SER A 69 18.23 10.07 4.88
CA SER A 69 17.26 10.51 3.87
C SER A 69 17.30 9.67 2.58
N ASP A 70 17.74 8.39 2.64
CA ASP A 70 17.74 7.50 1.48
C ASP A 70 16.31 7.12 1.07
N THR A 71 15.76 7.91 0.17
CA THR A 71 14.48 7.67 -0.50
C THR A 71 14.45 6.39 -1.33
N SER A 72 15.62 5.79 -1.64
CA SER A 72 15.68 4.56 -2.44
C SER A 72 15.03 3.37 -1.75
N LEU A 73 14.95 3.37 -0.42
CA LEU A 73 14.25 2.33 0.34
C LEU A 73 12.73 2.47 0.21
N GLU A 74 12.20 3.69 0.27
CA GLU A 74 10.78 3.97 0.04
C GLU A 74 10.39 3.62 -1.40
N ILE A 75 11.17 4.07 -2.40
CA ILE A 75 10.95 3.77 -3.82
C ILE A 75 10.95 2.25 -4.06
N ARG A 76 11.90 1.52 -3.47
CA ARG A 76 11.93 0.06 -3.56
C ARG A 76 10.70 -0.56 -2.91
N GLY A 77 10.34 -0.14 -1.71
CA GLY A 77 9.14 -0.62 -1.01
C GLY A 77 7.87 -0.45 -1.84
N ASP A 78 7.72 0.71 -2.48
CA ASP A 78 6.62 1.02 -3.37
C ASP A 78 6.63 0.20 -4.67
N ILE A 79 7.79 0.02 -5.29
CA ILE A 79 7.94 -0.89 -6.45
C ILE A 79 7.59 -2.32 -6.05
N PHE A 80 8.01 -2.79 -4.87
CA PHE A 80 7.67 -4.12 -4.38
C PHE A 80 6.18 -4.27 -4.09
N ALA A 81 5.54 -3.27 -3.50
CA ALA A 81 4.09 -3.26 -3.30
C ALA A 81 3.34 -3.24 -4.65
N GLY A 82 3.80 -2.43 -5.60
CA GLY A 82 3.32 -2.39 -6.98
C GLY A 82 3.47 -3.74 -7.68
N ASN A 83 4.65 -4.36 -7.60
CA ASN A 83 4.92 -5.67 -8.18
C ASN A 83 4.08 -6.77 -7.52
N ARG A 84 3.89 -6.73 -6.20
CA ARG A 84 2.99 -7.66 -5.50
C ARG A 84 1.56 -7.51 -6.01
N THR A 85 1.04 -6.29 -6.13
CA THR A 85 -0.32 -6.07 -6.64
C THR A 85 -0.45 -6.44 -8.12
N PHE A 86 0.56 -6.16 -8.95
CA PHE A 86 0.62 -6.54 -10.38
C PHE A 86 0.69 -8.06 -10.57
N CYS A 87 1.54 -8.76 -9.81
CA CYS A 87 1.58 -10.22 -9.82
C CYS A 87 0.26 -10.80 -9.34
N SER A 88 -0.34 -10.27 -8.27
CA SER A 88 -1.70 -10.66 -7.83
C SER A 88 -2.81 -10.31 -8.84
N LEU A 89 -2.59 -9.35 -9.75
CA LEU A 89 -3.49 -9.02 -10.86
C LEU A 89 -3.35 -10.04 -12.00
N ARG A 90 -2.11 -10.37 -12.39
CA ARG A 90 -1.79 -11.44 -13.34
C ARG A 90 -2.31 -12.78 -12.84
N GLU A 91 -2.25 -12.99 -11.52
CA GLU A 91 -2.77 -14.16 -10.85
C GLU A 91 -4.29 -14.24 -10.84
N LEU A 92 -5.07 -13.18 -11.09
CA LEU A 92 -6.53 -13.30 -11.03
C LEU A 92 -7.09 -14.30 -12.06
N ARG A 93 -6.50 -14.34 -13.25
CA ARG A 93 -6.90 -15.30 -14.30
C ARG A 93 -6.51 -16.72 -13.93
N THR A 94 -5.31 -16.91 -13.39
CA THR A 94 -4.83 -18.23 -12.95
C THR A 94 -5.57 -18.70 -11.70
N LEU A 95 -5.87 -17.79 -10.77
CA LEU A 95 -6.63 -18.04 -9.55
C LEU A 95 -8.07 -18.42 -9.85
N SER A 96 -8.72 -17.73 -10.82
CA SER A 96 -10.04 -18.15 -11.30
C SER A 96 -10.00 -19.52 -11.99
N GLY A 97 -8.91 -19.85 -12.69
CA GLY A 97 -8.71 -21.17 -13.28
C GLY A 97 -8.52 -22.26 -12.22
N PHE A 98 -7.75 -21.96 -11.17
CA PHE A 98 -7.53 -22.83 -10.03
C PHE A 98 -8.81 -23.07 -9.24
N GLU A 99 -9.55 -22.02 -8.90
CA GLU A 99 -10.85 -22.09 -8.21
C GLU A 99 -11.80 -23.03 -8.94
N ARG A 100 -12.00 -22.84 -10.24
CA ARG A 100 -12.86 -23.74 -11.04
C ARG A 100 -12.39 -25.19 -11.00
N LYS A 101 -11.08 -25.42 -11.10
CA LYS A 101 -10.52 -26.78 -11.05
C LYS A 101 -10.81 -27.46 -9.71
N VAL A 102 -10.74 -26.72 -8.60
CA VAL A 102 -11.13 -27.20 -7.27
C VAL A 102 -12.64 -27.46 -7.23
N LEU A 103 -13.48 -26.52 -7.70
CA LEU A 103 -14.93 -26.68 -7.70
C LEU A 103 -15.40 -27.86 -8.57
N HIS A 104 -14.79 -28.09 -9.75
CA HIS A 104 -15.07 -29.28 -10.59
C HIS A 104 -14.67 -30.59 -9.89
N THR A 105 -13.64 -30.54 -9.04
CA THR A 105 -13.23 -31.71 -8.25
C THR A 105 -14.24 -32.00 -7.13
N ILE A 106 -14.76 -30.96 -6.48
CA ILE A 106 -15.74 -31.09 -5.37
C ILE A 106 -17.12 -31.48 -5.88
N PHE A 107 -17.61 -30.79 -6.92
CA PHE A 107 -18.97 -31.02 -7.45
C PHE A 107 -19.04 -32.17 -8.46
N GLY A 108 -17.91 -32.67 -8.94
CA GLY A 108 -17.85 -33.77 -9.91
C GLY A 108 -18.52 -33.43 -11.24
N GLY A 109 -18.99 -34.45 -11.96
CA GLY A 109 -19.81 -34.27 -13.17
C GLY A 109 -21.29 -34.12 -12.84
N VAL A 110 -22.07 -33.51 -13.75
CA VAL A 110 -23.53 -33.41 -13.64
C VAL A 110 -24.21 -34.28 -14.71
N ARG A 111 -25.34 -34.90 -14.38
CA ARG A 111 -26.15 -35.63 -15.35
C ARG A 111 -27.12 -34.68 -16.04
N ASP A 112 -27.10 -34.70 -17.36
CA ASP A 112 -28.07 -33.98 -18.17
C ASP A 112 -29.43 -34.68 -18.19
N ALA A 113 -30.47 -34.01 -18.69
CA ALA A 113 -31.83 -34.56 -18.82
C ALA A 113 -31.88 -35.86 -19.64
N ASN A 114 -30.94 -36.03 -20.58
CA ASN A 114 -30.79 -37.22 -21.40
C ASN A 114 -30.01 -38.35 -20.70
N GLY A 115 -29.63 -38.17 -19.43
CA GLY A 115 -28.87 -39.14 -18.64
C GLY A 115 -27.36 -39.19 -18.91
N ALA A 116 -26.86 -38.37 -19.84
CA ALA A 116 -25.44 -38.26 -20.16
C ALA A 116 -24.68 -37.43 -19.10
N TRP A 117 -23.43 -37.80 -18.83
CA TRP A 117 -22.55 -37.01 -17.98
C TRP A 117 -21.99 -35.82 -18.74
N ARG A 118 -22.06 -34.63 -18.13
CA ARG A 118 -21.47 -33.40 -18.64
C ARG A 118 -20.66 -32.68 -17.57
N THR A 119 -19.73 -31.85 -18.01
CA THR A 119 -19.02 -30.90 -17.14
C THR A 119 -19.96 -29.75 -16.78
N TRP A 120 -19.88 -29.27 -15.54
CA TRP A 120 -20.59 -28.07 -15.12
C TRP A 120 -20.14 -26.83 -15.90
N LEU A 121 -21.10 -25.98 -16.28
CA LEU A 121 -20.79 -24.64 -16.77
C LEU A 121 -20.31 -23.74 -15.63
N ASN A 122 -19.54 -22.71 -15.97
CA ASN A 122 -18.98 -21.81 -14.96
C ASN A 122 -20.08 -21.14 -14.13
N ASP A 123 -21.14 -20.65 -14.78
CA ASP A 123 -22.21 -19.91 -14.09
C ASP A 123 -23.02 -20.84 -13.18
N GLU A 124 -23.33 -22.05 -13.65
CA GLU A 124 -23.99 -23.10 -12.85
C GLU A 124 -23.20 -23.44 -11.58
N GLN A 125 -21.86 -23.50 -11.65
CA GLN A 125 -21.02 -23.76 -10.48
C GLN A 125 -21.13 -22.68 -9.41
N TYR A 126 -21.17 -21.41 -9.81
CA TYR A 126 -21.26 -20.31 -8.86
C TYR A 126 -22.68 -20.12 -8.33
N GLU A 127 -23.70 -20.42 -9.13
CA GLU A 127 -25.08 -20.50 -8.63
C GLU A 127 -25.24 -21.58 -7.56
N LEU A 128 -24.64 -22.76 -7.77
CA LEU A 128 -24.65 -23.85 -6.79
C LEU A 128 -23.87 -23.48 -5.52
N LEU A 129 -22.73 -22.79 -5.67
CA LEU A 129 -21.92 -22.35 -4.54
C LEU A 129 -22.64 -21.27 -3.71
N GLY A 130 -23.39 -20.37 -4.36
CA GLY A 130 -24.08 -19.25 -3.72
C GLY A 130 -23.17 -18.08 -3.33
N ASP A 131 -21.86 -18.19 -3.61
CA ASP A 131 -20.87 -17.16 -3.34
C ASP A 131 -20.30 -16.56 -4.64
N PRO A 132 -19.89 -15.28 -4.63
CA PRO A 132 -19.27 -14.66 -5.79
C PRO A 132 -17.90 -15.29 -6.08
N PRO A 133 -17.50 -15.44 -7.36
CA PRO A 133 -16.19 -15.94 -7.75
C PRO A 133 -15.04 -15.21 -7.06
N ILE A 134 -13.94 -15.90 -6.78
CA ILE A 134 -12.76 -15.33 -6.10
C ILE A 134 -12.24 -14.06 -6.79
N GLY A 135 -12.32 -14.01 -8.12
CA GLY A 135 -11.92 -12.83 -8.89
C GLY A 135 -12.77 -11.60 -8.56
N ILE A 136 -14.07 -11.77 -8.28
CA ILE A 136 -14.96 -10.70 -7.83
C ILE A 136 -14.60 -10.28 -6.41
N LEU A 137 -14.38 -11.22 -5.49
CA LEU A 137 -14.00 -10.92 -4.11
C LEU A 137 -12.70 -10.09 -4.03
N VAL A 138 -11.69 -10.46 -4.83
CA VAL A 138 -10.45 -9.69 -4.90
C VAL A 138 -10.69 -8.28 -5.47
N LYS A 139 -11.53 -8.13 -6.50
CA LYS A 139 -11.91 -6.81 -7.03
C LYS A 139 -12.63 -5.96 -5.99
N ILE A 140 -13.56 -6.54 -5.21
CA ILE A 140 -14.24 -5.85 -4.10
C ILE A 140 -13.21 -5.40 -3.07
N GLY A 141 -12.26 -6.25 -2.67
CA GLY A 141 -11.18 -5.89 -1.75
C GLY A 141 -10.35 -4.71 -2.27
N ARG A 142 -10.03 -4.70 -3.56
CA ARG A 142 -9.31 -3.58 -4.20
C ARG A 142 -10.13 -2.30 -4.23
N LEU A 143 -11.42 -2.36 -4.52
CA LEU A 143 -12.31 -1.19 -4.45
C LEU A 143 -12.40 -0.64 -3.02
N ARG A 144 -12.46 -1.52 -2.01
CA ARG A 144 -12.40 -1.10 -0.60
C ARG A 144 -11.08 -0.40 -0.27
N TRP A 145 -9.96 -0.93 -0.74
CA TRP A 145 -8.65 -0.30 -0.61
C TRP A 145 -8.57 1.06 -1.33
N LEU A 146 -9.02 1.13 -2.59
CA LEU A 146 -9.09 2.39 -3.33
C LEU A 146 -9.96 3.42 -2.61
N GLY A 147 -11.12 3.01 -2.10
CA GLY A 147 -11.97 3.89 -1.29
C GLY A 147 -11.29 4.35 0.00
N HIS A 148 -10.46 3.49 0.61
CA HIS A 148 -9.64 3.90 1.75
C HIS A 148 -8.61 4.97 1.36
N ILE A 149 -7.87 4.77 0.26
CA ILE A 149 -6.91 5.76 -0.26
C ILE A 149 -7.60 7.09 -0.60
N ALA A 150 -8.78 7.05 -1.25
CA ALA A 150 -9.54 8.24 -1.60
C ALA A 150 -10.00 9.05 -0.38
N ARG A 151 -10.14 8.42 0.79
CA ARG A 151 -10.48 9.09 2.06
C ARG A 151 -9.26 9.65 2.81
N ARG A 152 -8.02 9.29 2.43
CA ARG A 152 -6.79 9.86 3.01
C ARG A 152 -6.63 11.32 2.60
N PRO A 153 -5.95 12.20 3.35
CA PRO A 153 -5.68 13.57 2.89
C PRO A 153 -4.88 13.59 1.58
N VAL A 154 -5.00 14.66 0.78
CA VAL A 154 -4.29 14.81 -0.52
C VAL A 154 -2.77 14.77 -0.37
N SER A 155 -2.25 15.18 0.80
CA SER A 155 -0.83 15.08 1.13
C SER A 155 -0.32 13.65 1.31
N TYR A 156 -1.21 12.65 1.30
CA TYR A 156 -0.81 11.26 1.39
C TYR A 156 -0.23 10.81 0.04
N PRO A 157 1.04 10.37 -0.03
CA PRO A 157 1.73 10.11 -1.30
C PRO A 157 0.97 9.18 -2.25
N ALA A 158 0.37 8.10 -1.72
CA ALA A 158 -0.42 7.17 -2.52
C ALA A 158 -1.71 7.80 -3.10
N ARG A 159 -2.31 8.78 -2.42
CA ARG A 159 -3.47 9.54 -2.94
C ARG A 159 -3.03 10.54 -4.01
N GLU A 160 -1.90 11.20 -3.81
CA GLU A 160 -1.35 12.15 -4.78
C GLU A 160 -1.03 11.47 -6.12
N VAL A 161 -0.36 10.32 -6.08
CA VAL A 161 -0.07 9.51 -7.28
C VAL A 161 -1.35 9.03 -7.95
N PHE A 162 -2.33 8.56 -7.15
CA PHE A 162 -3.63 8.14 -7.65
C PHE A 162 -4.37 9.28 -8.40
N GLU A 163 -4.38 10.49 -7.83
CA GLU A 163 -5.00 11.66 -8.47
C GLU A 163 -4.22 12.15 -9.70
N LYS A 164 -2.89 12.12 -9.68
CA LYS A 164 -2.03 12.48 -10.82
C LYS A 164 -2.21 11.53 -12.00
N GLY A 165 -2.29 10.22 -11.75
CA GLY A 165 -2.52 9.22 -12.80
C GLY A 165 -3.89 9.30 -13.47
N ASN A 166 -4.89 9.88 -12.80
CA ASN A 166 -6.25 10.04 -13.35
C ASN A 166 -6.44 11.31 -14.19
N ARG A 167 -5.46 12.23 -14.19
CA ARG A 167 -5.45 13.37 -15.10
C ARG A 167 -4.98 12.88 -16.47
N LYS A 168 -5.92 12.61 -17.38
CA LYS A 168 -5.58 12.46 -18.81
C LYS A 168 -4.83 13.71 -19.24
N GLY A 169 -3.54 13.57 -19.57
CA GLY A 169 -2.75 14.66 -20.13
C GLY A 169 -3.43 15.18 -21.41
N PRO A 170 -3.28 16.48 -21.73
CA PRO A 170 -3.85 17.03 -22.95
C PRO A 170 -3.36 16.23 -24.16
N ASN A 171 -4.30 15.85 -25.02
CA ASN A 171 -4.06 15.03 -26.20
C ASN A 171 -3.23 15.86 -27.19
N ARG A 172 -1.91 15.60 -27.27
CA ARG A 172 -0.96 16.37 -28.10
C ARG A 172 -1.32 16.41 -29.59
N HIS A 173 -2.20 15.51 -30.07
CA HIS A 173 -2.66 15.48 -31.45
C HIS A 173 -3.77 16.49 -31.80
N ALA A 174 -4.37 17.19 -30.83
CA ALA A 174 -5.39 18.19 -31.11
C ALA A 174 -4.81 19.58 -31.43
N GLU A 175 -3.56 19.84 -31.04
CA GLU A 175 -2.96 21.19 -31.12
C GLU A 175 -2.32 21.48 -32.49
N GLU A 176 -1.83 20.46 -33.21
CA GLU A 176 -1.24 20.64 -34.55
C GLU A 176 -2.28 20.93 -35.65
N LYS A 177 -3.56 20.60 -35.45
CA LYS A 177 -4.61 20.85 -36.46
C LYS A 177 -5.26 22.23 -36.36
N GLY A 178 -5.04 22.99 -35.29
CA GLY A 178 -5.53 24.36 -35.14
C GLY A 178 -4.57 25.42 -35.71
N ALA A 179 -3.27 25.12 -35.76
CA ALA A 179 -2.25 26.06 -36.23
C ALA A 179 -2.17 26.17 -37.77
N ALA A 180 -2.60 25.14 -38.51
CA ALA A 180 -2.51 25.12 -39.97
C ALA A 180 -3.69 25.78 -40.71
N SER A 181 -4.66 26.38 -40.01
CA SER A 181 -5.86 26.99 -40.63
C SER A 181 -5.99 28.50 -40.44
N THR A 182 -4.93 29.18 -39.95
CA THR A 182 -4.93 30.66 -39.79
C THR A 182 -3.95 31.36 -40.76
N GLU A 183 -3.34 30.63 -41.69
CA GLU A 183 -2.55 31.21 -42.79
C GLU A 183 -3.18 30.82 -44.13
N ALA A 184 -4.28 31.48 -44.48
CA ALA A 184 -4.82 31.57 -45.84
C ALA A 184 -5.60 32.89 -46.00
#